data_AF-A0A430ZTQ4-F1
#
_entry.id   AF-A0A430ZTQ4-F1
#
_cell.length_a   1.000
_cell.length_b   1.000
_cell.length_c   1.000
_cell.angle_alpha   90.00
_cell.angle_beta   90.00
_cell.angle_gamma   90.00
#
_symmetry.space_group_name_H-M   'P 1'
#
loop_
_entity.id
_entity.type
_entity.pdbx_description
1 polymer ?
#
loop_
_entity_poly.entity_id
_entity_poly.type
_entity_poly.pdbx_seq_one_letter_code
_entity_poly.pdbx_strand_id
1 'polypeptide(L)'
;MKELINNLRDYAELAQASYFNFMYINNDKREMDSYKIGQNRFPKDKDNIENLEYTKTLSKKYKDYFIYDDSIALYPTLNGEFGELQTKNFIQRYEVQFHQPNTTSGFSATLFYDKEKDEFIVGFRGTETDNFISSIQDIVQDITLSLNGNIQSSSLLDFLEQVDKIIKNENKSIIFVGHSLGEIWGMQ
;
A
#
# COMPACT_ATOMS: atom_id res chain seq x y z
N MET A 1 12.19 -19.42 -16.77
CA MET A 1 11.90 -18.26 -17.67
C MET A 1 10.45 -17.81 -17.57
N LYS A 2 9.45 -18.67 -17.82
CA LYS A 2 8.03 -18.30 -17.67
C LYS A 2 7.67 -17.84 -16.25
N GLU A 3 8.14 -18.56 -15.24
CA GLU A 3 7.93 -18.20 -13.83
C GLU A 3 8.57 -16.86 -13.44
N LEU A 4 9.81 -16.61 -13.88
CA LEU A 4 10.50 -15.34 -13.69
C LEU A 4 9.73 -14.17 -14.31
N ILE A 5 9.22 -14.35 -15.54
CA ILE A 5 8.42 -13.33 -16.23
C ILE A 5 7.10 -13.06 -15.50
N ASN A 6 6.46 -14.12 -14.98
CA ASN A 6 5.23 -13.98 -14.19
C ASN A 6 5.50 -13.23 -12.88
N ASN A 7 6.55 -13.61 -12.13
CA ASN A 7 6.92 -12.90 -10.90
C ASN A 7 7.27 -11.44 -11.16
N LEU A 8 8.01 -11.13 -12.24
CA LEU A 8 8.33 -9.75 -12.60
C LEU A 8 7.06 -8.93 -12.88
N ARG A 9 6.10 -9.51 -13.62
CA ARG A 9 4.82 -8.87 -13.89
C ARG A 9 4.02 -8.65 -12.61
N ASP A 10 3.94 -9.65 -11.74
CA ASP A 10 3.21 -9.57 -10.47
C ASP A 10 3.81 -8.49 -9.55
N TYR A 11 5.14 -8.45 -9.43
CA TYR A 11 5.83 -7.45 -8.63
C TYR A 11 5.73 -6.05 -9.24
N ALA A 12 5.72 -5.93 -10.58
CA ALA A 12 5.44 -4.65 -11.24
C ALA A 12 4.03 -4.13 -10.91
N GLU A 13 3.04 -5.03 -10.90
CA GLU A 13 1.66 -4.68 -10.58
C GLU A 13 1.49 -4.25 -9.12
N LEU A 14 2.16 -4.93 -8.17
CA LEU A 14 2.17 -4.55 -6.75
C LEU A 14 2.94 -3.23 -6.51
N ALA A 15 4.05 -3.02 -7.21
CA ALA A 15 4.79 -1.76 -7.17
C ALA A 15 3.97 -0.60 -7.78
N GLN A 16 3.16 -0.86 -8.82
CA GLN A 16 2.21 0.15 -9.31
C GLN A 16 1.08 0.39 -8.30
N ALA A 17 0.52 -0.68 -7.72
CA ALA A 17 -0.56 -0.57 -6.75
C ALA A 17 -0.14 0.18 -5.49
N SER A 18 1.11 0.07 -5.05
CA SER A 18 1.63 0.84 -3.90
C SER A 18 1.56 2.35 -4.12
N TYR A 19 1.37 2.79 -5.37
CA TYR A 19 1.15 4.19 -5.71
C TYR A 19 -0.30 4.69 -5.54
N PHE A 20 -1.24 3.79 -5.28
CA PHE A 20 -2.63 4.16 -5.14
C PHE A 20 -2.96 4.67 -3.73
N ASN A 21 -4.03 5.45 -3.65
CA ASN A 21 -4.51 6.07 -2.44
C ASN A 21 -5.33 5.04 -1.66
N PHE A 22 -4.69 4.47 -0.64
CA PHE A 22 -5.29 3.54 0.30
C PHE A 22 -5.43 4.14 1.70
N MET A 23 -5.50 5.47 1.82
CA MET A 23 -5.50 6.21 3.10
C MET A 23 -6.52 5.71 4.13
N TYR A 24 -7.64 5.15 3.68
CA TYR A 24 -8.71 4.62 4.55
C TYR A 24 -8.78 3.09 4.56
N ILE A 25 -7.77 2.40 4.00
CA ILE A 25 -7.62 0.96 4.16
C ILE A 25 -6.82 0.71 5.43
N ASN A 26 -7.54 0.40 6.50
CA ASN A 26 -6.97 -0.08 7.76
C ASN A 26 -7.39 -1.54 8.01
N ASN A 27 -6.74 -2.16 8.99
CA ASN A 27 -7.03 -3.51 9.51
C ASN A 27 -8.52 -3.73 9.86
N ASP A 28 -9.32 -2.68 10.00
CA ASP A 28 -10.77 -2.76 10.15
C ASP A 28 -11.47 -2.23 8.89
N LYS A 29 -11.86 -3.14 7.98
CA LYS A 29 -12.63 -2.84 6.76
C LYS A 29 -13.90 -2.01 7.03
N ARG A 30 -14.42 -2.03 8.26
CA ARG A 30 -15.60 -1.25 8.67
C ARG A 30 -15.37 0.26 8.66
N GLU A 31 -14.12 0.72 8.80
CA GLU A 31 -13.79 2.14 8.74
C GLU A 31 -13.88 2.67 7.30
N MET A 32 -13.41 1.89 6.32
CA MET A 32 -13.44 2.27 4.90
C MET A 32 -14.87 2.46 4.36
N ASP A 33 -15.77 1.53 4.67
CA ASP A 33 -17.16 1.55 4.18
C ASP A 33 -17.98 2.74 4.73
N SER A 34 -17.47 3.41 5.78
CA SER A 34 -18.09 4.61 6.35
C SER A 34 -17.89 5.85 5.47
N TYR A 35 -16.84 5.85 4.64
CA TYR A 35 -16.54 6.95 3.74
C TYR A 35 -17.31 6.87 2.43
N LYS A 36 -17.52 8.04 1.85
CA LYS A 36 -18.22 8.20 0.58
C LYS A 36 -17.28 8.80 -0.45
N ILE A 37 -17.58 8.55 -1.73
CA ILE A 37 -16.86 9.17 -2.84
C ILE A 37 -17.80 9.88 -3.80
N GLY A 38 -17.28 10.89 -4.50
CA GLY A 38 -18.01 11.59 -5.55
C GLY A 38 -17.09 12.42 -6.45
N GLN A 39 -17.60 12.85 -7.61
CA GLN A 39 -16.78 13.58 -8.60
C GLN A 39 -16.63 15.07 -8.31
N ASN A 40 -17.52 15.64 -7.49
CA ASN A 40 -17.55 17.08 -7.21
C ASN A 40 -17.00 17.38 -5.82
N ARG A 41 -16.14 18.42 -5.71
CA ARG A 41 -15.60 18.85 -4.41
C ARG A 41 -16.68 19.55 -3.57
N PHE A 42 -17.44 20.47 -4.17
CA PHE A 42 -18.53 21.23 -3.54
C PHE A 42 -19.53 21.79 -4.57
N PRO A 43 -20.85 21.88 -4.25
CA PRO A 43 -21.52 21.18 -3.16
C PRO A 43 -21.47 19.65 -3.40
N LYS A 44 -21.52 18.85 -2.34
CA LYS A 44 -21.56 17.38 -2.46
C LYS A 44 -22.69 17.01 -3.44
N ASP A 45 -22.34 16.28 -4.49
CA ASP A 45 -23.28 15.87 -5.52
C ASP A 45 -24.20 14.81 -4.94
N LYS A 46 -25.27 15.22 -4.24
CA LYS A 46 -26.15 14.34 -3.47
C LYS A 46 -26.69 13.17 -4.29
N ASP A 47 -26.75 13.32 -5.61
CA ASP A 47 -27.33 12.35 -6.52
C ASP A 47 -26.29 11.36 -7.08
N ASN A 48 -24.98 11.64 -6.96
CA ASN A 48 -23.89 10.79 -7.47
C ASN A 48 -22.82 10.46 -6.42
N ILE A 49 -23.25 10.20 -5.18
CA ILE A 49 -22.37 9.73 -4.10
C ILE A 49 -22.41 8.22 -4.01
N GLU A 50 -21.24 7.60 -3.95
CA GLU A 50 -21.11 6.15 -3.75
C GLU A 50 -20.36 5.83 -2.46
N ASN A 51 -20.47 4.59 -1.97
CA ASN A 51 -19.59 4.09 -0.92
C ASN A 51 -18.15 4.02 -1.44
N LEU A 52 -17.19 4.38 -0.58
CA LEU A 52 -15.80 4.01 -0.79
C LEU A 52 -15.69 2.49 -0.67
N GLU A 53 -15.10 1.86 -1.67
CA GLU A 53 -14.86 0.42 -1.69
C GLU A 53 -13.44 0.15 -2.16
N TYR A 54 -12.85 -0.94 -1.68
CA TYR A 54 -11.48 -1.34 -2.04
C TYR A 54 -11.30 -1.46 -3.57
N THR A 55 -12.28 -2.00 -4.28
CA THR A 55 -12.21 -2.13 -5.74
C THR A 55 -12.14 -0.76 -6.44
N LYS A 56 -12.74 0.27 -5.85
CA LYS A 56 -12.78 1.63 -6.44
C LYS A 56 -11.44 2.34 -6.27
N THR A 57 -10.69 2.06 -5.20
CA THR A 57 -9.38 2.69 -4.97
C THR A 57 -8.33 2.26 -6.00
N LEU A 58 -8.48 1.06 -6.56
CA LEU A 58 -7.60 0.50 -7.58
C LEU A 58 -7.98 0.94 -9.01
N SER A 59 -9.27 1.19 -9.26
CA SER A 59 -9.81 1.28 -10.62
C SER A 59 -9.68 2.67 -11.22
N LYS A 60 -9.19 2.73 -12.47
CA LYS A 60 -9.15 3.97 -13.27
C LYS A 60 -10.49 4.64 -13.50
N LYS A 61 -11.60 3.89 -13.38
CA LYS A 61 -12.96 4.43 -13.53
C LYS A 61 -13.27 5.49 -12.48
N TYR A 62 -12.74 5.29 -11.27
CA TYR A 62 -12.99 6.18 -10.13
C TYR A 62 -11.81 7.12 -9.88
N LYS A 63 -10.84 7.19 -10.81
CA LYS A 63 -9.76 8.15 -10.74
C LYS A 63 -10.34 9.57 -10.61
N ASP A 64 -9.71 10.38 -9.77
CA ASP A 64 -10.10 11.75 -9.44
C ASP A 64 -11.40 11.91 -8.64
N TYR A 65 -12.07 10.82 -8.25
CA TYR A 65 -13.17 10.90 -7.28
C TYR A 65 -12.63 11.38 -5.93
N PHE A 66 -13.29 12.38 -5.35
CA PHE A 66 -13.02 12.86 -4.01
C PHE A 66 -13.53 11.85 -2.98
N ILE A 67 -12.73 11.59 -1.95
CA ILE A 67 -13.17 10.90 -0.76
C ILE A 67 -13.67 11.95 0.23
N TYR A 68 -14.96 11.88 0.56
CA TYR A 68 -15.61 12.79 1.50
C TYR A 68 -15.30 12.37 2.93
N ASP A 69 -14.26 12.96 3.47
CA ASP A 69 -13.95 12.93 4.89
C ASP A 69 -14.11 14.36 5.46
N ASP A 70 -15.21 14.58 6.18
CA ASP A 70 -15.53 15.89 6.75
C ASP A 70 -14.61 16.30 7.90
N SER A 71 -13.71 15.41 8.35
CA SER A 71 -12.70 15.73 9.36
C SER A 71 -11.47 16.47 8.82
N ILE A 72 -11.29 16.51 7.49
CA ILE A 72 -10.13 17.13 6.83
C ILE A 72 -10.53 18.29 5.92
N ALA A 73 -9.66 19.30 5.85
CA ALA A 73 -9.92 20.54 5.11
C ALA A 73 -9.91 20.35 3.57
N LEU A 74 -9.27 19.31 3.07
CA LEU A 74 -9.13 19.03 1.64
C LEU A 74 -9.42 17.55 1.37
N TYR A 75 -10.53 17.28 0.69
CA TYR A 75 -10.87 15.92 0.27
C TYR A 75 -9.79 15.35 -0.66
N PRO A 76 -9.15 14.22 -0.30
CA PRO A 76 -8.19 13.54 -1.15
C PRO A 76 -8.93 12.89 -2.31
N THR A 77 -8.19 12.60 -3.38
CA THR A 77 -8.75 11.92 -4.55
C THR A 77 -8.27 10.48 -4.64
N LEU A 78 -9.11 9.62 -5.21
CA LEU A 78 -8.69 8.33 -5.72
C LEU A 78 -7.79 8.53 -6.94
N ASN A 79 -6.79 7.68 -7.06
CA ASN A 79 -5.79 7.77 -8.13
C ASN A 79 -5.46 6.38 -8.73
N GLY A 80 -6.31 5.38 -8.50
CA GLY A 80 -6.18 4.06 -9.11
C GLY A 80 -6.14 4.14 -10.63
N GLU A 81 -5.30 3.31 -11.26
CA GLU A 81 -5.11 3.32 -12.72
C GLU A 81 -5.41 1.97 -13.38
N PHE A 82 -5.83 0.98 -12.60
CA PHE A 82 -6.12 -0.35 -13.14
C PHE A 82 -7.36 -0.33 -14.02
N GLY A 83 -7.26 -1.02 -15.16
CA GLY A 83 -8.42 -1.36 -15.97
C GLY A 83 -9.32 -2.37 -15.24
N GLU A 84 -10.57 -2.48 -15.66
CA GLU A 84 -11.58 -3.33 -14.98
C GLU A 84 -11.11 -4.78 -14.77
N LEU A 85 -10.57 -5.41 -15.81
CA LEU A 85 -10.06 -6.79 -15.70
C LEU A 85 -8.84 -6.89 -14.77
N GLN A 86 -7.95 -5.90 -14.82
CA GLN A 86 -6.78 -5.84 -13.96
C GLN A 86 -7.20 -5.67 -12.49
N THR A 87 -8.11 -4.74 -12.21
CA THR A 87 -8.69 -4.56 -10.87
C THR A 87 -9.32 -5.86 -10.37
N LYS A 88 -10.13 -6.54 -11.20
CA LYS A 88 -10.79 -7.80 -10.83
C LYS A 88 -9.78 -8.89 -10.48
N ASN A 89 -8.75 -9.07 -11.31
CA ASN A 89 -7.72 -10.06 -11.07
C ASN A 89 -6.91 -9.71 -9.81
N PHE A 90 -6.57 -8.42 -9.63
CA PHE A 90 -5.83 -7.94 -8.49
C PHE A 90 -6.57 -8.23 -7.18
N ILE A 91 -7.84 -7.85 -7.05
CA ILE A 91 -8.60 -8.09 -5.80
C ILE A 91 -8.88 -9.58 -5.56
N GLN A 92 -8.86 -10.42 -6.59
CA GLN A 92 -9.02 -11.87 -6.44
C GLN A 92 -7.79 -12.50 -5.78
N ARG A 93 -6.60 -12.00 -6.11
CA ARG A 93 -5.33 -12.53 -5.61
C ARG A 93 -4.77 -11.77 -4.42
N TYR A 94 -4.78 -10.44 -4.47
CA TYR A 94 -4.16 -9.59 -3.47
C TYR A 94 -5.17 -8.92 -2.56
N GLU A 95 -4.72 -8.65 -1.34
CA GLU A 95 -5.43 -7.84 -0.37
C GLU A 95 -4.47 -6.81 0.24
N VAL A 96 -4.88 -5.55 0.30
CA VAL A 96 -4.12 -4.52 1.03
C VAL A 96 -4.41 -4.70 2.52
N GLN A 97 -3.37 -5.01 3.28
CA GLN A 97 -3.44 -5.21 4.74
C GLN A 97 -3.18 -3.89 5.47
N PHE A 98 -2.21 -3.12 4.99
CA PHE A 98 -1.84 -1.86 5.62
C PHE A 98 -1.22 -0.92 4.60
N HIS A 99 -1.52 0.37 4.72
CA HIS A 99 -0.93 1.40 3.88
C HIS A 99 -0.40 2.53 4.75
N GLN A 100 0.86 2.90 4.50
CA GLN A 100 1.46 4.13 5.00
C GLN A 100 1.43 5.17 3.88
N PRO A 101 0.58 6.20 3.99
CA PRO A 101 0.63 7.36 3.10
C PRO A 101 1.98 8.07 3.21
N ASN A 102 2.30 8.91 2.21
CA ASN A 102 3.52 9.71 2.20
C ASN A 102 3.69 10.48 3.51
N THR A 103 4.78 10.19 4.24
CA THR A 103 5.17 10.96 5.42
C THR A 103 5.87 12.26 5.01
N THR A 104 6.19 13.11 5.99
CA THR A 104 6.95 14.34 5.75
C THR A 104 8.35 14.09 5.17
N SER A 105 8.92 12.89 5.39
CA SER A 105 10.19 12.48 4.77
C SER A 105 10.01 11.97 3.34
N GLY A 106 8.79 11.81 2.85
CA GLY A 106 8.51 11.21 1.54
C GLY A 106 8.38 9.69 1.54
N PHE A 107 8.44 9.04 2.71
CA PHE A 107 8.29 7.59 2.82
C PHE A 107 6.82 7.16 2.63
N SER A 108 6.60 6.14 1.80
CA SER A 108 5.31 5.46 1.67
C SER A 108 5.51 4.01 1.26
N ALA A 109 4.69 3.15 1.86
CA ALA A 109 4.73 1.72 1.66
C ALA A 109 3.35 1.11 1.83
N THR A 110 3.12 -0.03 1.19
CA THR A 110 1.88 -0.80 1.32
C THR A 110 2.21 -2.26 1.58
N LEU A 111 1.62 -2.84 2.61
CA LEU A 111 1.63 -4.28 2.87
C LEU A 111 0.46 -4.93 2.13
N PHE A 112 0.79 -5.86 1.26
CA PHE A 112 -0.13 -6.72 0.54
C PHE A 112 -0.05 -8.14 1.08
N TYR A 113 -1.16 -8.87 0.93
CA TYR A 113 -1.22 -10.30 1.15
C TYR A 113 -1.59 -11.00 -0.16
N ASP A 114 -0.74 -11.90 -0.64
CA ASP A 114 -1.01 -12.76 -1.80
C ASP A 114 -1.75 -14.02 -1.34
N LYS A 115 -3.05 -14.08 -1.62
CA LYS A 115 -3.92 -15.19 -1.23
C LYS A 115 -3.63 -16.49 -1.98
N GLU A 116 -2.99 -16.41 -3.15
CA GLU A 116 -2.65 -17.60 -3.93
C GLU A 116 -1.36 -18.25 -3.44
N LYS A 117 -0.37 -17.42 -3.05
CA LYS A 117 0.93 -17.89 -2.57
C LYS A 117 1.05 -17.98 -1.05
N ASP A 118 0.05 -17.47 -0.33
CA ASP A 118 0.01 -17.45 1.13
C ASP A 118 1.22 -16.69 1.73
N GLU A 119 1.54 -15.52 1.15
CA GLU A 119 2.73 -14.72 1.51
C GLU A 119 2.41 -13.22 1.64
N PHE A 120 3.20 -12.51 2.45
CA PHE A 120 3.13 -11.07 2.59
C PHE A 120 4.12 -10.38 1.66
N ILE A 121 3.70 -9.27 1.06
CA ILE A 121 4.52 -8.51 0.12
C ILE A 121 4.44 -7.03 0.46
N VAL A 122 5.56 -6.38 0.71
CA VAL A 122 5.64 -4.94 0.95
C VAL A 122 6.05 -4.23 -0.32
N GLY A 123 5.19 -3.35 -0.84
CA GLY A 123 5.48 -2.48 -1.97
C GLY A 123 5.84 -1.06 -1.54
N PHE A 124 7.04 -0.60 -1.89
CA PHE A 124 7.51 0.77 -1.60
C PHE A 124 7.27 1.73 -2.78
N ARG A 125 7.12 3.02 -2.47
CA ARG A 125 7.15 4.13 -3.46
C ARG A 125 8.53 4.80 -3.47
N GLY A 126 9.18 4.93 -4.63
CA GLY A 126 10.48 5.60 -4.82
C GLY A 126 10.43 7.13 -4.58
N THR A 127 11.48 7.78 -4.07
CA THR A 127 12.81 8.05 -4.71
C THR A 127 14.06 7.56 -3.96
N GLU A 128 13.95 6.74 -2.91
CA GLU A 128 15.06 6.48 -1.99
C GLU A 128 15.78 5.12 -2.17
N THR A 129 15.71 4.49 -3.35
CA THR A 129 16.05 3.07 -3.55
C THR A 129 17.50 2.66 -3.26
N ASP A 130 18.48 3.51 -3.50
CA ASP A 130 19.90 3.06 -3.50
C ASP A 130 20.46 2.89 -2.08
N ASN A 131 19.99 3.72 -1.14
CA ASN A 131 20.31 3.58 0.29
C ASN A 131 19.27 2.72 1.03
N PHE A 132 18.18 2.31 0.38
CA PHE A 132 17.04 1.68 1.04
C PHE A 132 17.32 0.25 1.46
N ILE A 133 17.96 -0.58 0.61
CA ILE A 133 18.21 -1.98 0.94
C ILE A 133 19.16 -2.10 2.15
N SER A 134 20.23 -1.30 2.17
CA SER A 134 21.10 -1.21 3.35
C SER A 134 20.34 -0.69 4.56
N SER A 135 19.49 0.35 4.39
CA SER A 135 18.70 0.90 5.49
C SER A 135 17.70 -0.12 6.07
N ILE A 136 17.06 -0.95 5.24
CA ILE A 136 16.15 -2.01 5.72
C ILE A 136 16.92 -3.07 6.48
N GLN A 137 18.09 -3.50 5.98
CA GLN A 137 18.92 -4.48 6.68
C GLN A 137 19.42 -3.92 8.02
N ASP A 138 19.90 -2.69 8.02
CA ASP A 138 20.36 -1.98 9.22
C ASP A 138 19.20 -1.79 10.21
N ILE A 139 18.00 -1.39 9.76
CA ILE A 139 16.81 -1.22 10.61
C ILE A 139 16.34 -2.55 11.17
N VAL A 140 16.26 -3.62 10.36
CA VAL A 140 15.87 -4.94 10.86
C VAL A 140 16.88 -5.44 11.89
N GLN A 141 18.17 -5.20 11.67
CA GLN A 141 19.22 -5.49 12.63
C GLN A 141 19.09 -4.63 13.89
N ASP A 142 18.84 -3.34 13.76
CA ASP A 142 18.63 -2.41 14.87
C ASP A 142 17.38 -2.78 15.67
N ILE A 143 16.23 -3.09 15.05
CA ILE A 143 15.02 -3.61 15.73
C ILE A 143 15.38 -4.87 16.52
N THR A 144 16.11 -5.81 15.90
CA THR A 144 16.54 -7.04 16.56
C THR A 144 17.44 -6.77 17.78
N LEU A 145 18.33 -5.77 17.69
CA LEU A 145 19.26 -5.38 18.76
C LEU A 145 18.62 -4.48 19.83
N SER A 146 17.62 -3.68 19.47
CA SER A 146 16.97 -2.64 20.26
C SER A 146 15.68 -3.07 20.95
N LEU A 147 15.28 -4.33 20.80
CA LEU A 147 14.47 -5.01 21.83
C LEU A 147 15.09 -4.91 23.25
N ASN A 148 16.29 -4.31 23.39
CA ASN A 148 16.96 -3.86 24.62
C ASN A 148 17.22 -2.32 24.76
N GLY A 149 16.71 -1.40 23.92
CA GLY A 149 17.00 0.05 24.05
C GLY A 149 16.21 1.03 23.14
N ASN A 150 16.20 2.32 23.50
CA ASN A 150 15.47 3.41 22.81
C ASN A 150 16.04 3.72 21.41
N ILE A 151 15.25 3.47 20.36
CA ILE A 151 15.57 3.77 18.95
C ILE A 151 15.08 5.18 18.58
N GLN A 152 15.80 5.90 17.71
CA GLN A 152 15.22 7.04 16.97
C GLN A 152 14.22 6.51 15.94
N SER A 153 12.93 6.84 16.09
CA SER A 153 11.87 6.40 15.18
C SER A 153 11.98 7.06 13.80
N SER A 154 12.24 6.26 12.76
CA SER A 154 12.04 6.67 11.37
C SER A 154 10.65 6.24 10.89
N SER A 155 10.09 6.88 9.86
CA SER A 155 8.81 6.46 9.28
C SER A 155 8.81 5.01 8.78
N LEU A 156 9.99 4.49 8.42
CA LEU A 156 10.17 3.10 8.01
C LEU A 156 10.13 2.15 9.22
N LEU A 157 10.75 2.51 10.35
CA LEU A 157 10.67 1.76 11.61
C LEU A 157 9.20 1.63 12.08
N ASP A 158 8.46 2.74 12.11
CA ASP A 158 7.05 2.75 12.51
C ASP A 158 6.20 1.84 11.60
N PHE A 159 6.45 1.88 10.29
CA PHE A 159 5.79 1.00 9.34
C PHE A 159 6.12 -0.48 9.59
N LEU A 160 7.40 -0.81 9.78
CA LEU A 160 7.82 -2.20 10.04
C LEU A 160 7.29 -2.73 11.36
N GLU A 161 7.18 -1.92 12.42
CA GLU A 161 6.52 -2.31 13.66
C GLU A 161 5.04 -2.64 13.46
N GLN A 162 4.34 -1.86 12.62
CA GLN A 162 2.94 -2.13 12.31
C GLN A 162 2.80 -3.40 11.47
N VAL A 163 3.70 -3.63 10.51
CA VAL A 163 3.79 -4.88 9.75
C VAL A 163 4.03 -6.06 10.69
N ASP A 164 5.01 -5.97 11.60
CA ASP A 164 5.30 -7.02 12.59
C ASP A 164 4.06 -7.36 13.41
N LYS A 165 3.33 -6.36 13.93
CA LYS A 165 2.08 -6.58 14.68
C LYS A 165 1.01 -7.31 13.86
N ILE A 166 0.89 -7.03 12.57
CA ILE A 166 -0.06 -7.69 11.67
C ILE A 166 0.33 -9.14 11.43
N ILE A 167 1.63 -9.41 11.22
CA ILE A 167 2.12 -10.74 10.81
C ILE A 167 2.60 -11.61 11.98
N LYS A 168 2.64 -11.10 13.21
CA LYS A 168 3.31 -11.69 14.39
C LYS A 168 2.97 -13.16 14.67
N ASN A 169 1.84 -13.64 14.17
CA ASN A 169 1.35 -15.00 14.37
C ASN A 169 1.27 -15.84 13.07
N GLU A 170 1.71 -15.30 11.95
CA GLU A 170 1.54 -15.92 10.63
C GLU A 170 2.72 -16.84 10.26
N ASN A 171 3.92 -16.68 10.86
CA ASN A 171 5.13 -17.45 10.52
C ASN A 171 5.41 -17.51 8.99
N LYS A 172 5.16 -16.40 8.28
CA LYS A 172 5.30 -16.28 6.82
C LYS A 172 6.48 -15.39 6.44
N SER A 173 7.12 -15.72 5.32
CA SER A 173 8.14 -14.85 4.70
C SER A 173 7.51 -13.55 4.19
N ILE A 174 8.26 -12.46 4.24
CA ILE A 174 7.88 -11.17 3.68
C ILE A 174 8.74 -10.89 2.45
N ILE A 175 8.11 -10.64 1.32
CA ILE A 175 8.80 -10.20 0.11
C ILE A 175 8.77 -8.68 0.06
N PHE A 176 9.91 -8.07 -0.23
CA PHE A 176 9.99 -6.63 -0.44
C PHE A 176 10.09 -6.32 -1.94
N VAL A 177 9.19 -5.48 -2.44
CA VAL A 177 9.14 -5.02 -3.84
C VAL A 177 9.16 -3.50 -3.93
N GLY A 178 9.75 -2.98 -5.00
CA GLY A 178 9.78 -1.55 -5.27
C GLY A 178 10.25 -1.26 -6.68
N HIS A 179 10.02 -0.02 -7.12
CA HIS A 179 10.57 0.47 -8.38
C HIS A 179 11.61 1.57 -8.10
N SER A 180 12.81 1.41 -8.66
CA SER A 180 13.72 2.56 -8.85
C SER A 180 13.41 3.23 -10.19
N LEU A 181 14.08 4.33 -10.53
CA LEU A 181 13.99 5.04 -11.83
C LEU A 181 14.52 4.18 -13.01
N GLY A 182 13.99 2.97 -13.20
CA GLY A 182 14.34 2.04 -14.29
C GLY A 182 14.27 0.55 -13.97
N GLU A 183 14.16 0.14 -12.70
CA GLU A 183 14.31 -1.27 -12.29
C GLU A 183 13.27 -1.71 -11.24
N ILE A 184 12.77 -2.95 -11.37
CA ILE A 184 11.89 -3.62 -10.41
C ILE A 184 12.69 -4.69 -9.69
N TRP A 185 12.65 -4.67 -8.36
CA TRP A 185 13.36 -5.63 -7.53
C TRP A 185 12.40 -6.39 -6.62
N GLY A 186 12.72 -7.66 -6.33
CA GLY A 186 12.03 -8.50 -5.36
C GLY A 186 13.05 -9.24 -4.52
N MET A 187 12.98 -9.08 -3.20
CA MET A 187 13.83 -9.82 -2.23
C MET A 187 12.94 -10.69 -1.34
N GLN A 188 13.36 -11.94 -1.14
CA GLN A 188 12.76 -12.90 -0.20
C GLN A 188 13.50 -12.90 1.13
#